data_AF-A0A6G1SES8-F1
#
_entry.id   AF-A0A6G1SES8-F1
#
_cell.length_a   1.000
_cell.length_b   1.000
_cell.length_c   1.000
_cell.angle_alpha   90.00
_cell.angle_beta   90.00
_cell.angle_gamma   90.00
#
_symmetry.space_group_name_H-M   'P 1'
#
loop_
_entity.id
_entity.type
_entity.pdbx_description
1 polymer ?
#
loop_
_entity_poly.entity_id
_entity_poly.type
_entity_poly.pdbx_seq_one_letter_code
_entity_poly.pdbx_strand_id
1 'polypeptide(L)'
;MTQYLPPDLLRLFEPRPPLRYLPPAKPLPHERDKLSGYGLLGPKEGLPWQPPKPPKMLETKLERLERKKREKMELAAYKVEQAIALWDPFKNPEATTDAHRTLFVSRLNYDTTEAKLRQQFETYGTIKKIVMVHDKITGKPRGYAFIEYKHQRDMLEAYHTADGKRIDGRKVKVDRERGRTKDGWLPRRLGGGLGGRRERSDK
;
A
#
# COMPACT_ATOMS: atom_id res chain seq x y z
N MET A 1 -63.70 -13.36 40.05
CA MET A 1 -64.28 -14.65 39.60
C MET A 1 -63.77 -15.87 40.39
N THR A 2 -63.02 -15.72 41.49
CA THR A 2 -62.52 -16.86 42.31
C THR A 2 -63.27 -17.04 43.65
N GLN A 3 -64.32 -16.25 43.89
CA GLN A 3 -64.94 -16.07 45.21
C GLN A 3 -65.75 -17.28 45.72
N TYR A 4 -66.24 -18.15 44.83
CA TYR A 4 -67.08 -19.30 45.19
C TYR A 4 -66.53 -20.63 44.65
N LEU A 5 -65.20 -20.78 44.65
CA LEU A 5 -64.56 -22.03 44.26
C LEU A 5 -64.49 -23.00 45.45
N PRO A 6 -64.45 -24.32 45.19
CA PRO A 6 -64.16 -25.32 46.22
C PRO A 6 -62.84 -25.01 46.96
N PRO A 7 -62.72 -25.38 48.25
CA PRO A 7 -61.57 -25.02 49.09
C PRO A 7 -60.23 -25.48 48.51
N ASP A 8 -60.17 -26.63 47.84
CA ASP A 8 -58.95 -27.13 47.20
C ASP A 8 -58.47 -26.25 46.03
N LEU A 9 -59.39 -25.60 45.31
CA LEU A 9 -59.08 -24.66 44.23
C LEU A 9 -58.80 -23.25 44.75
N LEU A 10 -59.46 -22.83 45.83
CA LEU A 10 -59.14 -21.58 46.53
C LEU A 10 -57.70 -21.56 47.02
N ARG A 11 -57.18 -22.72 47.45
CA ARG A 11 -55.79 -22.90 47.91
C ARG A 11 -54.74 -22.51 46.85
N LEU A 12 -55.04 -22.67 45.57
CA LEU A 12 -54.14 -22.26 44.48
C LEU A 12 -53.97 -20.74 44.37
N PHE A 13 -54.96 -19.99 44.87
CA PHE A 13 -54.96 -18.54 44.91
C PHE A 13 -54.54 -17.98 46.27
N GLU A 14 -53.98 -18.82 47.16
CA GLU A 14 -53.38 -18.35 48.40
C GLU A 14 -52.27 -17.34 48.07
N PRO A 15 -52.26 -16.17 48.74
CA PRO A 15 -51.24 -15.19 48.51
C PRO A 15 -49.88 -15.78 48.88
N ARG A 16 -48.85 -15.42 48.11
CA ARG A 16 -47.48 -15.71 48.50
C ARG A 16 -47.18 -15.07 49.86
N PRO A 17 -46.24 -15.63 50.64
CA PRO A 17 -45.76 -14.95 51.84
C PRO A 17 -45.32 -13.51 51.50
N PRO A 18 -45.49 -12.57 52.45
CA PRO A 18 -45.15 -11.18 52.21
C PRO A 18 -43.69 -11.05 51.78
N LEU A 19 -43.45 -10.18 50.81
CA LEU A 19 -42.09 -9.93 50.32
C LEU A 19 -41.23 -9.38 51.46
N ARG A 20 -39.99 -9.88 51.56
CA ARG A 20 -39.00 -9.31 52.48
C ARG A 20 -38.74 -7.86 52.07
N TYR A 21 -38.91 -6.94 53.01
CA TYR A 21 -38.60 -5.53 52.78
C TYR A 21 -37.12 -5.33 52.45
N LEU A 22 -36.86 -4.56 51.39
CA LEU A 22 -35.56 -4.01 51.04
C LEU A 22 -35.73 -2.50 50.85
N PRO A 23 -34.75 -1.68 51.28
CA PRO A 23 -34.82 -0.23 51.08
C PRO A 23 -34.83 0.12 49.58
N PRO A 24 -35.46 1.24 49.18
CA PRO A 24 -35.51 1.66 47.79
C PRO A 24 -34.10 1.97 47.27
N ALA A 25 -33.81 1.56 46.03
CA ALA A 25 -32.48 1.72 45.43
C ALA A 25 -32.09 3.20 45.15
N LYS A 26 -33.06 4.11 45.12
CA LYS A 26 -32.85 5.55 44.91
C LYS A 26 -33.67 6.33 45.95
N PRO A 27 -33.17 7.48 46.42
CA PRO A 27 -33.93 8.34 47.33
C PRO A 27 -35.21 8.84 46.65
N LEU A 28 -36.23 9.16 47.46
CA LEU A 28 -37.48 9.69 46.94
C LEU A 28 -37.23 11.00 46.18
N PRO A 29 -38.06 11.35 45.18
CA PRO A 29 -37.85 12.56 44.38
C PRO A 29 -37.61 13.86 45.17
N HIS A 30 -38.20 14.01 46.37
CA HIS A 30 -38.00 15.18 47.24
C HIS A 30 -36.76 15.09 48.14
N GLU A 31 -36.18 13.90 48.32
CA GLU A 31 -34.92 13.63 49.05
C GLU A 31 -33.71 13.70 48.12
N ARG A 32 -33.93 13.75 46.80
CA ARG A 32 -32.86 13.94 45.83
C ARG A 32 -32.24 15.32 46.04
N ASP A 33 -30.91 15.34 46.14
CA ASP A 33 -30.16 16.58 46.24
C ASP A 33 -30.46 17.47 45.03
N LYS A 34 -31.11 18.62 45.29
CA LYS A 34 -31.53 19.56 44.25
C LYS A 34 -30.36 20.39 43.74
N LEU A 35 -29.16 20.24 44.31
CA LEU A 35 -27.98 21.05 44.00
C LEU A 35 -27.32 20.72 42.66
N SER A 36 -27.71 19.63 41.98
CA SER A 36 -27.11 19.22 40.70
C SER A 36 -27.91 19.65 39.45
N GLY A 37 -28.63 20.78 39.51
CA GLY A 37 -29.49 21.22 38.41
C GLY A 37 -29.42 22.72 38.19
N TYR A 38 -28.84 23.12 37.07
CA TYR A 38 -28.84 24.50 36.52
C TYR A 38 -28.41 25.58 37.52
N GLY A 39 -27.08 25.77 37.63
CA GLY A 39 -26.56 27.03 38.11
C GLY A 39 -27.10 28.17 37.23
N LEU A 40 -27.89 29.06 37.81
CA LEU A 40 -28.18 30.36 37.23
C LEU A 40 -26.83 31.02 36.93
N LEU A 41 -26.49 31.20 35.65
CA LEU A 41 -25.47 32.18 35.31
C LEU A 41 -26.03 33.52 35.77
N GLY A 42 -25.54 34.00 36.91
CA GLY A 42 -25.84 35.34 37.39
C GLY A 42 -25.44 36.39 36.35
N PRO A 43 -25.92 37.63 36.49
CA PRO A 43 -25.46 38.74 35.67
C PRO A 43 -23.93 38.76 35.65
N LYS A 44 -23.32 38.75 34.46
CA LYS A 44 -21.85 38.86 34.30
C LYS A 44 -21.38 40.29 34.60
N GLU A 45 -21.82 40.86 35.72
CA GLU A 45 -21.38 42.15 36.21
C GLU A 45 -19.99 41.96 36.83
N GLY A 46 -18.95 42.44 36.15
CA GLY A 46 -17.57 42.40 36.66
C GLY A 46 -16.62 41.41 35.98
N LEU A 47 -17.02 40.69 34.93
CA LEU A 47 -16.05 40.02 34.06
C LEU A 47 -15.33 41.09 33.22
N PRO A 48 -14.00 41.27 33.38
CA PRO A 48 -13.27 42.23 32.56
C PRO A 48 -13.45 41.85 31.09
N TRP A 49 -13.71 42.86 30.24
CA TRP A 49 -13.80 42.65 28.80
C TRP A 49 -12.51 41.96 28.35
N GLN A 50 -12.64 40.72 27.88
CA GLN A 50 -11.57 40.03 27.18
C GLN A 50 -11.81 40.27 25.70
N PRO A 51 -10.77 40.67 24.94
CA PRO A 51 -10.91 40.68 23.49
C PRO A 51 -11.38 39.30 23.04
N PRO A 52 -12.33 39.21 22.09
CA PRO A 52 -12.76 37.92 21.57
C PRO A 52 -11.52 37.17 21.10
N LYS A 53 -11.41 35.89 21.49
CA LYS A 53 -10.32 35.04 21.00
C LYS A 53 -10.31 35.16 19.47
N PRO A 54 -9.15 35.43 18.84
CA PRO A 54 -9.10 35.54 17.40
C PRO A 54 -9.73 34.30 16.78
N PRO A 55 -10.48 34.45 15.66
CA PRO A 55 -11.09 33.30 15.01
C PRO A 55 -10.00 32.28 14.72
N LYS A 56 -10.20 31.03 15.17
CA LYS A 56 -9.31 29.94 14.78
C LYS A 56 -9.50 29.75 13.29
N MET A 57 -8.50 30.11 12.49
CA MET A 57 -8.49 29.83 11.06
C MET A 57 -8.51 28.30 10.89
N LEU A 58 -9.67 27.75 10.54
CA LEU A 58 -9.80 26.34 10.21
C LEU A 58 -9.31 26.16 8.77
N GLU A 59 -8.45 25.16 8.55
CA GLU A 59 -8.01 24.83 7.19
C GLU A 59 -9.21 24.61 6.28
N THR A 60 -9.20 25.29 5.14
CA THR A 60 -10.11 25.01 4.05
C THR A 60 -9.89 23.59 3.53
N LYS A 61 -10.90 23.06 2.82
CA LYS A 61 -10.79 21.73 2.19
C LYS A 61 -9.60 21.65 1.22
N LEU A 62 -9.28 22.74 0.54
CA LEU A 62 -8.16 22.83 -0.42
C LEU A 62 -6.82 22.76 0.31
N GLU A 63 -6.61 23.57 1.35
CA GLU A 63 -5.39 23.54 2.17
C GLU A 63 -5.17 22.16 2.80
N ARG A 64 -6.24 21.52 3.29
CA ARG A 64 -6.18 20.15 3.81
C ARG A 64 -5.75 19.13 2.76
N LEU A 65 -6.22 19.27 1.52
CA LEU A 65 -5.84 18.40 0.40
C LEU A 65 -4.39 18.62 -0.01
N GLU A 66 -3.95 19.87 -0.09
CA GLU A 66 -2.57 20.24 -0.41
C GLU A 66 -1.59 19.73 0.63
N ARG A 67 -1.90 19.91 1.93
CA ARG A 67 -1.12 19.36 3.03
C ARG A 67 -0.96 17.84 2.89
N LYS A 68 -2.06 17.11 2.72
CA LYS A 68 -2.03 15.64 2.53
C LYS A 68 -1.24 15.22 1.29
N LYS A 69 -1.35 15.98 0.19
CA LYS A 69 -0.60 15.72 -1.04
C LYS A 69 0.90 15.91 -0.79
N ARG A 70 1.28 17.00 -0.12
CA ARG A 70 2.67 17.31 0.25
C ARG A 70 3.25 16.25 1.18
N GLU A 71 2.58 15.93 2.28
CA GLU A 71 2.99 14.88 3.22
C GLU A 71 3.18 13.53 2.51
N LYS A 72 2.27 13.17 1.59
CA LYS A 72 2.39 11.95 0.80
C LYS A 72 3.57 11.99 -0.17
N MET A 73 3.84 13.13 -0.80
CA MET A 73 4.99 13.31 -1.69
C MET A 73 6.31 13.25 -0.91
N GLU A 74 6.40 13.91 0.24
CA GLU A 74 7.56 13.88 1.13
C GLU A 74 7.83 12.46 1.65
N LEU A 75 6.80 11.75 2.12
CA LEU A 75 6.93 10.35 2.53
C LEU A 75 7.38 9.44 1.37
N ALA A 76 6.88 9.68 0.15
CA ALA A 76 7.30 8.94 -1.02
C ALA A 76 8.76 9.23 -1.39
N ALA A 77 9.18 10.50 -1.34
CA ALA A 77 10.56 10.92 -1.57
C ALA A 77 11.52 10.27 -0.56
N TYR A 78 11.18 10.34 0.73
CA TYR A 78 11.94 9.71 1.80
C TYR A 78 12.11 8.19 1.58
N LYS A 79 11.03 7.49 1.20
CA LYS A 79 11.09 6.05 0.90
C LYS A 79 11.98 5.74 -0.31
N VAL A 80 11.96 6.59 -1.34
CA VAL A 80 12.81 6.44 -2.52
C VAL A 80 14.27 6.67 -2.14
N GLU A 81 14.57 7.69 -1.34
CA GLU A 81 15.92 8.00 -0.85
C GLU A 81 16.50 6.85 -0.02
N GLN A 82 15.75 6.33 0.94
CA GLN A 82 16.14 5.13 1.70
C GLN A 82 16.39 3.93 0.79
N ALA A 83 15.54 3.73 -0.22
CA ALA A 83 15.67 2.61 -1.14
C ALA A 83 16.85 2.77 -2.12
N ILE A 84 17.25 4.01 -2.45
CA ILE A 84 18.48 4.32 -3.20
C ILE A 84 19.70 3.99 -2.34
N ALA A 85 19.72 4.41 -1.08
CA ALA A 85 20.83 4.14 -0.15
C ALA A 85 21.08 2.63 0.05
N LEU A 86 20.02 1.81 0.03
CA LEU A 86 20.12 0.35 0.15
C LEU A 86 20.39 -0.37 -1.19
N TRP A 87 20.28 0.33 -2.33
CA TRP A 87 20.36 -0.31 -3.63
C TRP A 87 21.80 -0.52 -4.10
N ASP A 88 22.22 -1.78 -4.10
CA ASP A 88 23.48 -2.22 -4.69
C ASP A 88 23.20 -3.31 -5.76
N PRO A 89 23.48 -3.03 -7.05
CA PRO A 89 23.26 -3.99 -8.13
C PRO A 89 24.28 -5.14 -8.15
N PHE A 90 25.46 -5.01 -7.50
CA PHE A 90 26.50 -6.03 -7.51
C PHE A 90 26.28 -7.14 -6.46
N LYS A 91 25.51 -6.85 -5.41
CA LYS A 91 25.24 -7.78 -4.30
C LYS A 91 24.17 -8.84 -4.59
N ASN A 92 23.65 -8.95 -5.81
CA ASN A 92 22.58 -9.90 -6.14
C ASN A 92 23.13 -11.30 -6.52
N PRO A 93 22.87 -12.37 -5.74
CA PRO A 93 23.39 -13.72 -6.04
C PRO A 93 22.76 -14.35 -7.29
N GLU A 94 21.54 -13.97 -7.66
CA GLU A 94 20.86 -14.51 -8.84
C GLU A 94 21.35 -13.88 -10.15
N ALA A 95 22.17 -12.82 -10.07
CA ALA A 95 22.64 -12.09 -11.24
C ALA A 95 23.52 -12.95 -12.17
N THR A 96 23.75 -12.42 -13.37
CA THR A 96 24.71 -12.96 -14.34
C THR A 96 26.14 -12.63 -13.92
N THR A 97 27.13 -13.34 -14.47
CA THR A 97 28.54 -13.15 -14.08
C THR A 97 29.05 -11.81 -14.61
N ASP A 98 28.93 -11.59 -15.92
CA ASP A 98 29.53 -10.45 -16.62
C ASP A 98 28.48 -9.47 -17.15
N ALA A 99 28.45 -8.25 -16.59
CA ALA A 99 27.50 -7.23 -17.00
C ALA A 99 27.66 -6.79 -18.47
N HIS A 100 28.91 -6.69 -18.96
CA HIS A 100 29.20 -6.29 -20.35
C HIS A 100 28.83 -7.34 -21.39
N ARG A 101 28.55 -8.59 -20.97
CA ARG A 101 28.09 -9.70 -21.82
C ARG A 101 26.61 -9.99 -21.62
N THR A 102 25.93 -9.20 -20.79
CA THR A 102 24.54 -9.41 -20.43
C THR A 102 23.61 -8.49 -21.22
N LEU A 103 22.68 -9.11 -21.93
CA LEU A 103 21.56 -8.47 -22.61
C LEU A 103 20.36 -8.37 -21.66
N PHE A 104 19.71 -7.22 -21.64
CA PHE A 104 18.44 -7.00 -20.96
C PHE A 104 17.29 -7.09 -21.96
N VAL A 105 16.33 -7.98 -21.71
CA VAL A 105 15.14 -8.14 -22.56
C VAL A 105 13.91 -7.83 -21.74
N SER A 106 13.08 -6.90 -22.20
CA SER A 106 11.88 -6.42 -21.51
C SER A 106 10.64 -6.50 -22.41
N ARG A 107 9.46 -6.33 -21.79
CA ARG A 107 8.15 -6.45 -22.46
C ARG A 107 7.89 -7.87 -23.01
N LEU A 108 8.44 -8.88 -22.34
CA LEU A 108 8.16 -10.27 -22.64
C LEU A 108 6.68 -10.59 -22.36
N ASN A 109 6.15 -11.62 -23.04
CA ASN A 109 4.88 -12.18 -22.60
C ASN A 109 5.08 -12.90 -21.26
N TYR A 110 4.03 -12.90 -20.43
CA TYR A 110 4.08 -13.57 -19.14
C TYR A 110 4.11 -15.09 -19.29
N ASP A 111 3.60 -15.61 -20.40
CA ASP A 111 3.59 -17.05 -20.70
C ASP A 111 4.87 -17.53 -21.40
N THR A 112 5.79 -16.62 -21.75
CA THR A 112 7.04 -16.98 -22.44
C THR A 112 7.93 -17.77 -21.49
N THR A 113 8.33 -18.98 -21.88
CA THR A 113 9.23 -19.85 -21.11
C THR A 113 10.70 -19.55 -21.39
N GLU A 114 11.58 -19.96 -20.46
CA GLU A 114 13.03 -19.82 -20.64
C GLU A 114 13.52 -20.55 -21.89
N ALA A 115 13.01 -21.77 -22.16
CA ALA A 115 13.37 -22.55 -23.34
C ALA A 115 13.05 -21.81 -24.65
N LYS A 116 11.89 -21.15 -24.71
CA LYS A 116 11.51 -20.38 -25.90
C LYS A 116 12.36 -19.12 -26.05
N LEU A 117 12.68 -18.46 -24.95
CA LEU A 117 13.58 -17.32 -24.93
C LEU A 117 14.99 -17.73 -25.40
N ARG A 118 15.50 -18.87 -24.93
CA ARG A 118 16.76 -19.46 -25.37
C ARG A 118 16.75 -19.69 -26.88
N GLN A 119 15.77 -20.42 -27.40
CA GLN A 119 15.64 -20.71 -28.83
C GLN A 119 15.64 -19.43 -29.69
N GLN A 120 14.98 -18.37 -29.25
CA GLN A 120 14.88 -17.11 -30.01
C GLN A 120 16.14 -16.25 -29.99
N PHE A 121 16.96 -16.36 -28.94
CA PHE A 121 18.15 -15.53 -28.73
C PHE A 121 19.47 -16.27 -28.99
N GLU A 122 19.43 -17.59 -29.11
CA GLU A 122 20.57 -18.44 -29.48
C GLU A 122 21.00 -18.23 -30.93
N THR A 123 20.10 -17.73 -31.79
CA THR A 123 20.42 -17.36 -33.19
C THR A 123 21.54 -16.32 -33.31
N TYR A 124 21.73 -15.47 -32.29
CA TYR A 124 22.75 -14.42 -32.30
C TYR A 124 24.09 -14.88 -31.72
N GLY A 125 24.12 -16.03 -31.05
CA GLY A 125 25.34 -16.56 -30.46
C GLY A 125 25.09 -17.43 -29.22
N THR A 126 26.19 -17.89 -28.63
CA THR A 126 26.13 -18.92 -27.58
C THR A 126 25.75 -18.33 -26.22
N ILE A 127 24.62 -18.79 -25.68
CA ILE A 127 24.09 -18.33 -24.39
C ILE A 127 24.76 -19.11 -23.24
N LYS A 128 25.29 -18.37 -22.26
CA LYS A 128 25.90 -18.92 -21.03
C LYS A 128 24.85 -19.11 -19.94
N LYS A 129 24.04 -18.09 -19.65
CA LYS A 129 23.04 -18.11 -18.57
C LYS A 129 21.83 -17.25 -18.95
N ILE A 130 20.63 -17.70 -18.58
CA ILE A 130 19.40 -16.91 -18.69
C ILE A 130 18.84 -16.75 -17.28
N VAL A 131 18.46 -15.53 -16.93
CA VAL A 131 17.84 -15.21 -15.64
C VAL A 131 16.52 -14.49 -15.91
N MET A 132 15.42 -15.22 -15.79
CA MET A 132 14.08 -14.64 -15.86
C MET A 132 13.67 -14.11 -14.49
N VAL A 133 13.27 -12.84 -14.43
CA VAL A 133 12.94 -12.22 -13.14
C VAL A 133 11.47 -12.44 -12.80
N HIS A 134 11.27 -13.01 -11.62
CA HIS A 134 9.96 -13.27 -11.04
C HIS A 134 9.72 -12.36 -9.85
N ASP A 135 8.45 -12.18 -9.50
CA ASP A 135 8.07 -11.52 -8.27
C ASP A 135 8.34 -12.43 -7.07
N LYS A 136 9.13 -11.98 -6.10
CA LYS A 136 9.54 -12.79 -4.94
C LYS A 136 8.37 -13.23 -4.06
N ILE A 137 7.26 -12.47 -4.08
CA ILE A 137 6.08 -12.75 -3.25
C ILE A 137 5.09 -13.63 -4.03
N THR A 138 4.73 -13.22 -5.24
CA THR A 138 3.67 -13.89 -6.02
C THR A 138 4.17 -15.01 -6.93
N GLY A 139 5.48 -15.13 -7.15
CA GLY A 139 6.10 -16.05 -8.11
C GLY A 139 5.83 -15.71 -9.58
N LYS A 140 5.00 -14.70 -9.86
CA LYS A 140 4.61 -14.35 -11.23
C LYS A 140 5.77 -13.72 -12.00
N PRO A 141 5.91 -14.02 -13.30
CA PRO A 141 6.97 -13.42 -14.12
C PRO A 141 6.77 -11.91 -14.24
N ARG A 142 7.85 -11.14 -14.05
CA ARG A 142 7.80 -9.67 -14.18
C ARG A 142 7.79 -9.19 -15.64
N GLY A 143 8.05 -10.08 -16.60
CA GLY A 143 8.05 -9.79 -18.04
C GLY A 143 9.36 -9.18 -18.54
N TYR A 144 10.48 -9.49 -17.87
CA TYR A 144 11.82 -9.19 -18.34
C TYR A 144 12.83 -10.26 -17.89
N ALA A 145 13.93 -10.36 -18.63
CA ALA A 145 14.99 -11.33 -18.41
C ALA A 145 16.38 -10.74 -18.70
N PHE A 146 17.40 -11.35 -18.13
CA PHE A 146 18.80 -11.10 -18.43
C PHE A 146 19.39 -12.31 -19.13
N ILE A 147 20.08 -12.10 -20.26
CA ILE A 147 20.70 -13.15 -21.05
C ILE A 147 22.20 -12.87 -21.09
N GLU A 148 23.00 -13.74 -20.48
CA GLU A 148 24.46 -13.68 -20.54
C GLU A 148 24.96 -14.51 -21.72
N TYR A 149 25.67 -13.88 -22.65
CA TYR A 149 26.36 -14.55 -23.75
C TYR A 149 27.78 -14.95 -23.35
N LYS A 150 28.36 -15.94 -24.04
CA LYS A 150 29.80 -16.26 -23.85
C LYS A 150 30.69 -15.11 -24.33
N HIS A 151 30.35 -14.51 -25.48
CA HIS A 151 31.11 -13.44 -26.09
C HIS A 151 30.33 -12.12 -26.09
N GLN A 152 31.04 -11.00 -25.92
CA GLN A 152 30.44 -9.67 -25.95
C GLN A 152 29.94 -9.28 -27.36
N ARG A 153 30.59 -9.80 -28.41
CA ARG A 153 30.19 -9.59 -29.81
C ARG A 153 28.75 -10.07 -30.05
N ASP A 154 28.45 -11.30 -29.64
CA ASP A 154 27.13 -11.93 -29.78
C ASP A 154 26.04 -11.10 -29.08
N MET A 155 26.34 -10.59 -27.88
CA MET A 155 25.43 -9.71 -27.15
C MET A 155 25.17 -8.40 -27.90
N LEU A 156 26.21 -7.78 -28.47
CA LEU A 156 26.08 -6.57 -29.28
C LEU A 156 25.25 -6.80 -30.53
N GLU A 157 25.46 -7.93 -31.22
CA GLU A 157 24.66 -8.32 -32.38
C GLU A 157 23.18 -8.50 -32.02
N ALA A 158 22.90 -9.20 -30.91
CA ALA A 158 21.55 -9.33 -30.38
C ALA A 158 20.94 -7.95 -30.01
N TYR A 159 21.72 -7.05 -29.42
CA TYR A 159 21.26 -5.70 -29.07
C TYR A 159 20.83 -4.88 -30.30
N HIS A 160 21.56 -4.98 -31.41
CA HIS A 160 21.24 -4.24 -32.63
C HIS A 160 20.08 -4.86 -33.42
N THR A 161 19.98 -6.19 -33.47
CA THR A 161 19.07 -6.88 -34.38
C THR A 161 17.78 -7.37 -33.71
N ALA A 162 17.80 -7.63 -32.39
CA ALA A 162 16.66 -8.23 -31.69
C ALA A 162 15.66 -7.21 -31.12
N ASP A 163 15.95 -5.91 -31.14
CA ASP A 163 15.00 -4.90 -30.64
C ASP A 163 13.73 -4.88 -31.49
N GLY A 164 12.56 -4.90 -30.83
CA GLY A 164 11.27 -4.96 -31.51
C GLY A 164 10.85 -6.34 -32.03
N LYS A 165 11.65 -7.40 -31.83
CA LYS A 165 11.31 -8.79 -32.20
C LYS A 165 9.98 -9.21 -31.57
N ARG A 166 9.15 -9.96 -32.30
CA ARG A 166 7.86 -10.45 -31.80
C ARG A 166 8.03 -11.83 -31.18
N ILE A 167 7.78 -11.94 -29.88
CA ILE A 167 7.77 -13.21 -29.13
C ILE A 167 6.39 -13.36 -28.50
N ASP A 168 5.71 -14.48 -28.78
CA ASP A 168 4.36 -14.79 -28.28
C ASP A 168 3.37 -13.62 -28.47
N GLY A 169 3.40 -13.03 -29.67
CA GLY A 169 2.51 -11.91 -30.04
C GLY A 169 2.93 -10.53 -29.54
N ARG A 170 3.93 -10.41 -28.64
CA ARG A 170 4.40 -9.12 -28.09
C ARG A 170 5.73 -8.69 -28.69
N LYS A 171 5.86 -7.39 -29.01
CA LYS A 171 7.15 -6.78 -29.39
C LYS A 171 8.01 -6.59 -28.14
N VAL A 172 9.13 -7.30 -28.08
CA VAL A 172 10.09 -7.16 -26.98
C VAL A 172 10.92 -5.90 -27.16
N LYS A 173 11.43 -5.35 -26.06
CA LYS A 173 12.41 -4.28 -26.08
C LYS A 173 13.72 -4.82 -25.52
N VAL A 174 14.79 -4.66 -26.30
CA VAL A 174 16.13 -5.15 -25.96
C VAL A 174 17.01 -3.96 -25.58
N ASP A 175 17.84 -4.14 -24.54
CA ASP A 175 18.84 -3.16 -24.12
C ASP A 175 20.07 -3.89 -23.58
N ARG A 176 21.17 -3.17 -23.36
CA ARG A 176 22.32 -3.70 -22.63
C ARG A 176 22.05 -3.63 -21.13
N GLU A 177 22.69 -4.48 -20.33
CA GLU A 177 22.57 -4.35 -18.88
C GLU A 177 23.19 -3.02 -18.41
N ARG A 178 22.35 -2.12 -17.87
CA ARG A 178 22.80 -0.81 -17.34
C ARG A 178 23.05 -0.81 -15.84
N GLY A 179 22.46 -1.76 -15.11
CA GLY A 179 22.51 -1.84 -13.64
C GLY A 179 23.93 -1.80 -13.07
N ARG A 180 24.83 -2.59 -13.66
CA ARG A 180 26.24 -2.71 -13.23
C ARG A 180 27.23 -2.04 -14.19
N THR A 181 26.76 -1.53 -15.32
CA THR A 181 27.62 -1.00 -16.40
C THR A 181 27.65 0.53 -16.45
N LYS A 182 26.52 1.19 -16.15
CA LYS A 182 26.39 2.64 -16.28
C LYS A 182 26.37 3.29 -14.91
N ASP A 183 27.33 4.18 -14.65
CA ASP A 183 27.34 4.99 -13.43
C ASP A 183 26.11 5.89 -13.31
N GLY A 184 25.60 6.03 -12.09
CA GLY A 184 24.40 6.80 -11.78
C GLY A 184 23.10 6.22 -12.35
N TRP A 185 23.12 5.00 -12.90
CA TRP A 185 21.90 4.36 -13.37
C TRP A 185 21.00 3.96 -12.21
N LEU A 186 19.76 4.44 -12.21
CA LEU A 186 18.73 4.03 -11.26
C LEU A 186 17.60 3.27 -11.97
N PRO A 187 17.04 2.21 -11.38
CA PRO A 187 15.86 1.53 -11.89
C PRO A 187 14.58 2.39 -11.71
N ARG A 188 13.53 2.07 -12.48
CA ARG A 188 12.25 2.82 -12.48
C ARG A 188 11.59 2.97 -11.11
N ARG A 189 11.77 2.00 -10.20
CA ARG A 189 11.21 2.05 -8.84
C ARG A 189 11.86 3.13 -7.96
N LEU A 190 13.05 3.59 -8.34
CA LEU A 190 13.85 4.60 -7.63
C LEU A 190 13.86 5.95 -8.39
N GLY A 191 12.86 6.20 -9.24
CA GLY A 191 12.75 7.46 -9.99
C GLY A 191 13.58 7.55 -11.27
N GLY A 192 14.40 6.54 -11.59
CA GLY A 192 15.15 6.48 -12.84
C GLY A 192 14.48 5.64 -13.93
N GLY A 193 15.31 4.87 -14.64
CA GLY A 193 14.93 3.90 -15.65
C GLY A 193 14.51 4.52 -16.99
N LEU A 194 14.51 3.69 -18.04
CA LEU A 194 14.19 4.12 -19.41
C LEU A 194 12.78 3.72 -19.82
N GLY A 195 12.18 4.51 -20.70
CA GLY A 195 10.91 4.24 -21.38
C GLY A 195 9.71 4.97 -20.77
N GLY A 196 9.08 5.82 -21.58
CA GLY A 196 8.00 6.75 -21.21
C GLY A 196 6.56 6.23 -21.30
N ARG A 197 6.31 4.91 -21.31
CA ARG A 197 4.94 4.37 -21.49
C ARG A 197 3.92 4.75 -20.39
N ARG A 198 4.36 5.49 -19.36
CA ARG A 198 3.53 5.91 -18.22
C ARG A 198 3.41 7.43 -18.09
N GLU A 199 3.78 8.20 -19.11
CA GLU A 199 3.16 9.52 -19.28
C GLU A 199 1.67 9.24 -19.46
N ARG A 200 0.93 9.30 -18.35
CA ARG A 200 -0.50 9.58 -18.42
C ARG A 200 -0.55 10.90 -19.16
N SER A 201 -1.12 10.89 -20.36
CA SER A 201 -1.63 12.09 -20.97
C SER A 201 -2.70 12.62 -20.03
N ASP A 202 -2.29 13.37 -19.02
CA ASP A 202 -3.17 14.21 -18.23
C ASP A 202 -3.61 15.31 -19.20
N LYS A 203 -4.78 15.08 -19.80
CA LYS A 203 -5.52 16.03 -20.61
C LYS A 203 -6.84 16.28 -19.89
#